data_AF-A0A484X1U1-F1
#
_entry.id   AF-A0A484X1U1-F1
#
_cell.length_a   1.000
_cell.length_b   1.000
_cell.length_c   1.000
_cell.angle_alpha   90.00
_cell.angle_beta   90.00
_cell.angle_gamma   90.00
#
_symmetry.space_group_name_H-M   'P 1'
#
loop_
_entity.id
_entity.type
_entity.pdbx_description
1 polymer ?
#
loop_
_entity_poly.entity_id
_entity_poly.type
_entity_poly.pdbx_seq_one_letter_code
_entity_poly.pdbx_strand_id
1 'polypeptide(L)' 'MQVDLLSSAQSAHALHLFHQHSPLVHCMTNDVVQTFTANTLLALGASPAMVNRNRRGQSVCGYRQCLVD' A
#
# COMPACT_ATOMS: atom_id res chain seq x y z
N MET A 1 9.18 13.95 -21.75
CA MET A 1 8.76 13.45 -20.43
C MET A 1 9.70 14.09 -19.41
N GLN A 2 9.32 15.24 -18.83
CA GLN A 2 10.12 15.89 -17.80
C GLN A 2 9.85 15.16 -16.47
N VAL A 3 10.87 14.57 -15.86
CA VAL A 3 10.75 14.04 -14.49
C VAL A 3 11.00 15.23 -13.56
N ASP A 4 9.93 15.79 -13.00
CA ASP A 4 10.04 16.79 -11.95
C ASP A 4 10.58 16.09 -10.70
N LEU A 5 11.89 16.25 -10.44
CA LEU A 5 12.52 15.74 -9.23
C LEU A 5 12.06 16.61 -8.06
N LEU A 6 11.13 16.08 -7.27
CA LEU A 6 10.73 16.67 -6.01
C LEU A 6 11.98 16.96 -5.16
N SER A 7 12.09 18.18 -4.64
CA SER A 7 13.12 18.50 -3.66
C SER A 7 12.94 17.64 -2.40
N SER A 8 14.02 17.38 -1.66
CA SER A 8 13.99 16.55 -0.44
C SER A 8 12.94 17.01 0.57
N ALA A 9 12.72 18.33 0.69
CA ALA A 9 11.69 18.91 1.53
C ALA A 9 10.27 18.55 1.06
N GLN A 10 10.00 18.55 -0.25
CA GLN A 10 8.70 18.19 -0.80
C GLN A 10 8.41 16.70 -0.62
N SER A 11 9.41 15.83 -0.80
CA SER A 11 9.26 14.39 -0.53
C SER A 11 8.96 14.10 0.93
N ALA A 12 9.67 14.75 1.86
CA ALA A 12 9.42 14.62 3.29
C ALA A 12 8.00 15.10 3.67
N HIS A 13 7.56 16.22 3.07
CA HIS A 13 6.21 16.73 3.29
C HIS A 13 5.12 15.79 2.76
N ALA A 14 5.28 15.26 1.53
CA ALA A 14 4.35 14.30 0.96
C ALA A 14 4.27 13.01 1.80
N LEU A 15 5.41 12.49 2.28
CA LEU A 15 5.44 11.32 3.15
C LEU A 15 4.75 11.61 4.50
N HIS A 16 4.96 12.80 5.06
CA HIS A 16 4.28 13.21 6.29
C HIS A 16 2.76 13.22 6.12
N LEU A 17 2.26 13.82 5.04
CA LEU A 17 0.83 13.80 4.72
C LEU A 17 0.30 12.38 4.51
N PHE A 18 1.09 11.53 3.83
CA PHE A 18 0.73 10.14 3.60
C PHE A 18 0.58 9.36 4.93
N HIS A 19 1.51 9.54 5.87
CA HIS A 19 1.43 8.96 7.21
C HIS A 19 0.23 9.50 8.01
N GLN A 20 -0.06 10.81 7.93
CA GLN A 20 -1.18 11.42 8.64
C GLN A 20 -2.53 10.88 8.18
N HIS A 21 -2.69 10.65 6.87
CA HIS A 21 -3.98 10.24 6.31
C HIS A 21 -4.17 8.71 6.25
N SER A 22 -3.08 7.93 6.40
CA SER A 22 -3.09 6.45 6.32
C SER A 22 -4.04 5.93 5.22
N PRO A 23 -3.81 6.30 3.95
CA PRO A 23 -4.81 6.09 2.90
C PRO A 23 -5.08 4.61 2.68
N LEU A 24 -6.34 4.29 2.37
CA LEU A 24 -6.74 2.97 1.92
C LEU A 24 -6.36 2.80 0.45
N VAL A 25 -5.34 1.99 0.18
CA VAL A 25 -4.83 1.76 -1.18
C VAL A 25 -5.37 0.44 -1.71
N HIS A 26 -6.21 0.52 -2.74
CA HIS A 26 -6.66 -0.68 -3.44
C HIS A 26 -5.58 -1.17 -4.41
N CYS A 27 -4.97 -2.32 -4.10
CA CYS A 27 -3.87 -2.86 -4.87
C CYS A 27 -4.36 -3.99 -5.78
N MET A 28 -4.31 -3.73 -7.10
CA MET A 28 -4.46 -4.75 -8.14
C MET A 28 -3.08 -5.14 -8.65
N THR A 29 -2.47 -6.13 -8.00
CA THR A 29 -1.13 -6.61 -8.36
C THR A 29 -1.15 -8.12 -8.58
N ASN A 30 -0.04 -8.66 -9.09
CA ASN A 30 0.10 -10.10 -9.28
C ASN A 30 0.30 -10.81 -7.92
N ASP A 31 -0.10 -12.07 -7.83
CA ASP A 31 -0.06 -12.87 -6.60
C ASP A 31 1.36 -12.94 -6.00
N VAL A 32 2.39 -12.99 -6.86
CA VAL A 32 3.80 -13.10 -6.44
C VAL A 32 4.28 -11.88 -5.65
N VAL A 33 3.87 -10.67 -6.03
CA VAL A 33 4.31 -9.43 -5.38
C VAL A 33 3.30 -8.86 -4.40
N GLN A 34 2.14 -9.51 -4.25
CA GLN A 34 1.04 -9.04 -3.41
C GLN A 34 1.50 -8.77 -1.97
N THR A 35 2.18 -9.72 -1.35
CA THR A 35 2.71 -9.59 0.02
C THR A 35 3.76 -8.50 0.13
N PHE A 36 4.66 -8.38 -0.86
CA PHE A 36 5.67 -7.33 -0.86
C PHE A 36 5.04 -5.93 -0.95
N THR A 37 4.05 -5.76 -1.82
CA THR A 37 3.30 -4.50 -1.94
C THR A 37 2.57 -4.16 -0.63
N ALA A 38 2.00 -5.16 0.04
CA ALA A 38 1.24 -4.95 1.28
C ALA A 38 2.16 -4.47 2.41
N ASN A 39 3.29 -5.16 2.60
CA ASN A 39 4.26 -4.83 3.63
C ASN A 39 4.91 -3.48 3.39
N THR A 40 5.20 -3.14 2.13
CA THR A 40 5.75 -1.83 1.77
C THR A 40 4.76 -0.72 2.12
N LEU A 41 3.49 -0.86 1.75
CA LEU A 41 2.46 0.14 2.07
C LEU A 41 2.23 0.24 3.58
N LEU A 42 2.25 -0.87 4.32
CA LEU A 42 2.12 -0.88 5.77
C LEU A 42 3.30 -0.18 6.46
N ALA A 43 4.53 -0.45 6.00
CA ALA A 43 5.74 0.21 6.50
C ALA A 43 5.73 1.73 6.21
N LEU A 44 5.10 2.12 5.09
CA LEU A 44 4.83 3.51 4.74
C LEU A 44 3.56 4.06 5.43
N GLY A 45 2.92 3.34 6.35
CA GLY A 45 1.76 3.83 7.10
C GLY A 45 0.43 3.88 6.33
N ALA A 46 0.34 3.30 5.13
CA ALA A 46 -0.92 3.11 4.42
C ALA A 46 -1.62 1.79 4.75
N SER A 47 -2.89 1.69 4.39
CA SER A 47 -3.68 0.46 4.54
C SER A 47 -3.91 -0.19 3.17
N PRO A 48 -3.23 -1.31 2.84
CA PRO A 48 -3.48 -2.02 1.60
C PRO A 48 -4.81 -2.78 1.64
N ALA A 49 -5.55 -2.75 0.52
CA ALA A 49 -6.72 -3.58 0.28
C ALA A 49 -6.49 -4.37 -1.02
N MET A 50 -6.20 -5.67 -0.91
CA MET A 50 -6.00 -6.54 -2.08
C MET A 50 -7.12 -7.57 -2.19
N VAL A 51 -7.45 -7.87 -3.45
CA VAL A 51 -8.38 -8.94 -3.80
C VAL A 51 -7.52 -10.14 -4.16
N ASN A 52 -7.42 -11.12 -3.24
CA ASN A 52 -6.78 -12.38 -3.59
C ASN A 52 -7.78 -13.28 -4.31
N ARG A 53 -7.45 -13.72 -5.54
CA ARG A 53 -8.17 -14.77 -6.26
C ARG A 53 -7.67 -16.16 -5.83
N ASN A 54 -7.77 -16.50 -4.54
CA ASN A 54 -7.57 -17.87 -4.07
C ASN A 54 -8.92 -18.61 -3.99
N ARG A 55 -8.86 -19.92 -4.17
CA ARG A 55 -9.82 -20.90 -4.71
C ARG A 55 -11.20 -21.04 -4.07
N ARG A 56 -11.66 -20.18 -3.16
CA ARG A 56 -13.05 -20.18 -2.67
C ARG A 56 -13.46 -18.76 -2.24
N GLY A 57 -14.02 -18.00 -3.18
CA GLY A 57 -14.63 -16.70 -2.91
C GLY A 57 -13.66 -15.52 -3.04
N GLN A 58 -13.99 -14.60 -3.94
CA GLN A 58 -13.35 -13.30 -4.08
C GLN A 58 -13.63 -12.45 -2.82
N SER A 59 -12.68 -12.44 -1.90
CA SER A 59 -12.77 -11.68 -0.64
C SER A 59 -11.65 -10.64 -0.61
N VAL A 60 -11.99 -9.41 -0.20
CA VAL A 60 -10.99 -8.36 0.05
C VAL A 60 -10.42 -8.59 1.46
N CYS A 61 -9.14 -8.99 1.62
CA CYS A 61 -8.46 -8.92 2.95
C CYS A 61 -8.08 -7.45 3.13
N GLY A 62 -8.64 -6.79 4.14
CA GLY A 62 -8.08 -5.53 4.63
C GLY A 62 -6.79 -5.85 5.37
N TYR A 63 -5.63 -5.49 4.81
CA TYR A 63 -4.32 -5.85 5.39
C TYR A 63 -4.03 -5.18 6.74
N ARG A 64 -4.91 -4.30 7.21
CA ARG A 64 -4.86 -3.79 8.59
C ARG A 64 -4.97 -4.90 9.65
N GLN A 65 -5.54 -6.06 9.31
CA GLN A 65 -5.76 -7.17 10.24
C GLN A 65 -4.93 -8.42 9.92
N CYS A 66 -4.30 -8.49 8.74
CA CYS A 66 -3.70 -9.73 8.23
C CYS A 66 -2.16 -9.81 8.48
N LEU A 67 -1.54 -8.86 9.22
CA LEU A 67 -0.07 -8.82 9.43
C LEU A 67 0.39 -8.43 10.86
N VAL A 68 -0.20 -9.01 11.89
CA VAL A 68 0.43 -9.10 13.24
C VAL A 68 0.23 -10.50 13.87
N ASP A 69 0.24 -11.54 13.03
CA ASP A 69 0.49 -12.93 13.43
C ASP A 69 1.47 -13.57 12.43
#